data_AF-A0A811NM69-F1
#
_entry.id   AF-A0A811NM69-F1
#
_cell.length_a   1.000
_cell.length_b   1.000
_cell.length_c   1.000
_cell.angle_alpha   90.00
_cell.angle_beta   90.00
_cell.angle_gamma   90.00
#
_symmetry.space_group_name_H-M   'P 1'
#
loop_
_entity.id
_entity.type
_entity.pdbx_description
1 polymer ?
#
loop_
_entity_poly.entity_id
_entity_poly.type
_entity_poly.pdbx_seq_one_letter_code
_entity_poly.pdbx_strand_id
1 'polypeptide(L)'
;MALFKCLCVFLLSLLLAFTFTNADEEASRRTLPPIPCIPGRPRPPWLPPCSPPSPPPPQPAECYTSLSGLMPCADFLTSTGVPQAPSSACCHGLRSLVTDAPICLCHVVSGDISKLLPAPMIPRRMVELPRLCAVSFPRATLRQCISESIIY
;
A
#
# COMPACT_ATOMS: atom_id res chain seq x y z
N MET A 1 32.92 28.94 13.35
CA MET A 1 31.54 29.03 12.79
C MET A 1 31.36 28.27 11.47
N ALA A 2 32.36 28.22 10.58
CA ALA A 2 32.27 27.47 9.32
C ALA A 2 32.22 25.93 9.50
N LEU A 3 32.94 25.40 10.50
CA LEU A 3 33.06 23.96 10.75
C LEU A 3 31.73 23.34 11.25
N PHE A 4 30.97 24.09 12.05
CA PHE A 4 29.63 23.68 12.52
C PHE A 4 28.60 23.60 11.38
N LYS A 5 28.65 24.54 10.43
CA LYS A 5 27.79 24.53 9.23
C LYS A 5 28.08 23.30 8.36
N CYS A 6 29.35 22.94 8.18
CA CYS A 6 29.75 21.80 7.38
C CYS A 6 29.28 20.48 8.01
N LEU A 7 29.41 20.36 9.34
CA LEU A 7 28.95 19.20 10.10
C LEU A 7 27.42 19.00 9.98
N CYS A 8 26.63 20.07 10.07
CA CYS A 8 25.18 19.99 9.89
C CYS A 8 24.78 19.56 8.48
N VAL A 9 25.45 20.07 7.44
CA VAL A 9 25.18 19.67 6.05
C VAL A 9 25.54 18.20 5.83
N PHE A 10 26.65 17.73 6.41
CA PHE A 10 27.05 16.32 6.34
C PHE A 10 26.04 15.40 7.05
N LEU A 11 25.57 15.79 8.24
CA LEU A 11 24.56 15.05 9.00
C LEU A 11 23.20 15.01 8.28
N LEU A 12 22.79 16.12 7.67
CA LEU A 12 21.56 16.18 6.87
C LEU A 12 21.66 15.30 5.62
N SER A 13 22.80 15.32 4.93
CA SER A 13 23.06 14.44 3.78
C SER A 13 23.08 12.96 4.18
N LEU A 14 23.67 12.63 5.34
CA LEU A 14 23.70 11.25 5.85
C LEU A 14 22.30 10.78 6.26
N LEU A 15 21.51 11.61 6.94
CA LEU A 15 20.13 11.32 7.31
C LEU A 15 19.25 11.10 6.06
N LEU A 16 19.38 11.95 5.04
CA LEU A 16 18.67 11.75 3.78
C LEU A 16 19.09 10.43 3.13
N ALA A 17 20.40 10.12 3.05
CA ALA A 17 20.88 8.85 2.51
C ALA A 17 20.33 7.62 3.27
N PHE A 18 20.28 7.67 4.61
CA PHE A 18 19.71 6.60 5.44
C PHE A 18 18.20 6.43 5.24
N THR A 19 17.45 7.50 4.94
CA THR A 19 16.02 7.36 4.62
C THR A 19 15.76 6.70 3.26
N PHE A 20 16.71 6.76 2.32
CA PHE A 20 16.61 6.08 1.03
C PHE A 20 16.99 4.59 1.10
N THR A 21 17.86 4.18 2.02
CA THR A 21 18.29 2.78 2.16
C THR A 21 17.33 1.89 2.96
N ASN A 22 16.45 2.46 3.78
CA ASN A 22 15.45 1.69 4.55
C ASN A 22 14.14 1.41 3.76
N ALA A 23 14.12 1.67 2.45
CA ALA A 23 12.94 1.48 1.60
C ALA A 23 13.05 0.29 0.63
N ASP A 24 14.13 -0.50 0.67
CA ASP A 24 14.32 -1.61 -0.29
C ASP A 24 15.16 -2.77 0.29
N GLU A 25 14.95 -3.15 1.56
CA GLU A 25 15.39 -4.47 2.06
C GLU A 25 14.30 -5.53 1.84
N GLU A 26 13.56 -5.41 0.73
CA GLU A 26 12.75 -6.49 0.16
C GLU A 26 13.03 -6.66 -1.34
N ALA A 27 14.19 -6.18 -1.83
CA ALA A 27 14.72 -6.48 -3.16
C ALA A 27 15.83 -7.54 -3.15
N SER A 28 16.16 -8.12 -1.98
CA SER A 28 17.04 -9.29 -1.87
C SER A 28 16.26 -10.60 -1.72
N ARG A 29 14.95 -10.59 -1.96
CA ARG A 29 14.36 -11.61 -2.84
C ARG A 29 14.29 -10.97 -4.22
N ARG A 30 15.43 -10.99 -4.93
CA ARG A 30 15.38 -11.11 -6.39
C ARG A 30 14.60 -12.37 -6.67
N THR A 31 13.27 -12.26 -6.71
CA THR A 31 12.43 -13.19 -7.45
C THR A 31 12.91 -13.01 -8.88
N LEU A 32 13.94 -13.78 -9.22
CA LEU A 32 14.28 -14.09 -10.60
C LEU A 32 12.91 -14.35 -11.25
N PRO A 33 12.56 -13.65 -12.36
CA PRO A 33 11.29 -13.91 -13.01
C PRO A 33 11.12 -15.42 -13.10
N PRO A 34 10.02 -15.98 -12.58
CA PRO A 34 9.85 -17.41 -12.50
C PRO A 34 10.14 -17.98 -13.88
N ILE A 35 11.10 -18.89 -13.97
CA ILE A 35 11.52 -19.45 -15.25
C ILE A 35 10.27 -19.99 -15.93
N PRO A 36 9.85 -19.41 -17.08
CA PRO A 36 8.59 -19.80 -17.69
C PRO A 36 8.63 -21.29 -18.00
N CYS A 37 7.68 -22.07 -17.47
CA CYS A 37 7.54 -23.48 -17.84
C CYS A 37 6.94 -23.49 -19.26
N ILE A 38 7.79 -23.56 -20.29
CA ILE A 38 7.35 -23.61 -21.70
C ILE A 38 6.76 -25.00 -21.98
N PRO A 39 5.48 -25.11 -22.40
CA PRO A 39 4.88 -26.38 -22.79
C PRO A 39 5.70 -27.06 -23.90
N GLY A 40 6.07 -28.33 -23.70
CA GLY A 40 6.77 -29.13 -24.71
C GLY A 40 8.30 -28.99 -24.75
N ARG A 41 8.93 -28.22 -23.85
CA ARG A 41 10.40 -28.12 -23.78
C ARG A 41 10.97 -28.94 -22.62
N PRO A 42 11.98 -29.81 -22.84
CA PRO A 42 12.60 -30.58 -21.77
C PRO A 42 13.27 -29.65 -20.77
N ARG A 43 13.01 -29.89 -19.49
CA ARG A 43 13.52 -29.06 -18.41
C ARG A 43 14.93 -29.52 -18.01
N PRO A 44 15.88 -28.58 -17.86
CA PRO A 44 17.18 -28.92 -17.31
C PRO A 44 17.10 -29.62 -15.93
N PRO A 45 17.91 -30.67 -15.68
CA PRO A 45 17.86 -31.47 -14.45
C PRO A 45 18.12 -30.69 -13.15
N TRP A 46 18.78 -29.54 -13.23
CA TRP A 46 19.12 -28.69 -12.09
C TRP A 46 17.97 -27.77 -11.64
N LEU A 47 16.78 -27.86 -12.24
CA LEU A 47 15.66 -26.97 -11.94
C LEU A 47 14.62 -27.63 -11.02
N PRO A 48 14.14 -26.91 -9.97
CA PRO A 48 13.19 -27.43 -8.99
C PRO A 48 11.80 -27.63 -9.60
N PRO A 49 11.06 -28.75 -9.36
CA PRO A 49 9.77 -29.08 -10.00
C PRO A 49 8.82 -27.89 -10.18
N CYS A 50 8.14 -27.76 -11.33
CA CYS A 50 7.20 -26.65 -11.56
C CYS A 50 6.04 -26.82 -10.56
N SER A 51 5.98 -25.99 -9.53
CA SER A 51 4.78 -25.82 -8.72
C SER A 51 3.86 -24.84 -9.46
N PRO A 52 2.56 -25.13 -9.63
CA PRO A 52 1.63 -24.13 -10.12
C PRO A 52 1.68 -22.90 -9.20
N PRO A 53 1.56 -21.67 -9.72
CA PRO A 53 1.40 -20.50 -8.88
C PRO A 53 0.24 -20.76 -7.92
N SER A 54 0.46 -20.53 -6.62
CA SER A 54 -0.64 -20.61 -5.66
C SER A 54 -1.74 -19.65 -6.12
N PRO A 55 -3.01 -20.10 -6.15
CA PRO A 55 -4.11 -19.22 -6.51
C PRO A 55 -4.08 -17.99 -5.58
N PRO A 56 -4.33 -16.78 -6.12
CA PRO A 56 -4.44 -15.60 -5.28
C PRO A 56 -5.52 -15.84 -4.21
N PRO A 57 -5.39 -15.21 -3.03
CA PRO A 57 -6.42 -15.32 -2.01
C PRO A 57 -7.79 -14.90 -2.59
N PRO A 58 -8.90 -15.54 -2.16
CA PRO A 58 -10.24 -15.19 -2.60
C PRO A 58 -10.46 -13.69 -2.43
N GLN A 59 -10.74 -12.99 -3.54
CA GLN A 59 -11.09 -11.58 -3.48
C GLN A 59 -12.58 -11.46 -3.11
N PRO A 60 -12.98 -10.45 -2.33
CA PRO A 60 -14.39 -10.20 -2.06
C PRO A 60 -15.16 -9.98 -3.37
N ALA A 61 -16.30 -10.64 -3.54
CA ALA A 61 -17.21 -10.38 -4.67
C ALA A 61 -17.86 -8.98 -4.57
N GLU A 62 -17.97 -8.45 -3.35
CA GLU A 62 -18.53 -7.14 -3.04
C GLU A 62 -17.58 -6.39 -2.11
N CYS A 63 -17.17 -5.18 -2.51
CA CYS A 63 -16.27 -4.36 -1.72
C CYS A 63 -16.98 -3.47 -0.69
N TYR A 64 -18.32 -3.36 -0.77
CA TYR A 64 -19.11 -2.50 0.11
C TYR A 64 -18.90 -2.81 1.59
N THR A 65 -19.02 -4.08 1.98
CA THR A 65 -18.89 -4.50 3.39
C THR A 65 -17.50 -4.18 3.93
N SER A 66 -16.44 -4.51 3.19
CA SER A 66 -15.07 -4.22 3.61
C SER A 66 -14.79 -2.72 3.68
N LEU A 67 -15.30 -1.93 2.73
CA LEU A 67 -15.15 -0.48 2.72
C LEU A 67 -15.96 0.21 3.82
N SER A 68 -17.10 -0.34 4.23
CA SER A 68 -17.91 0.20 5.34
C SER A 68 -17.14 0.24 6.66
N GLY A 69 -16.10 -0.60 6.81
CA GLY A 69 -15.16 -0.54 7.93
C GLY A 69 -14.40 0.79 8.04
N LEU A 70 -14.36 1.61 6.98
CA LEU A 70 -13.77 2.96 7.00
C LEU A 70 -14.74 4.05 7.46
N MET A 71 -16.02 3.75 7.69
CA MET A 71 -16.98 4.77 8.19
C MET A 71 -16.52 5.48 9.48
N PRO A 72 -15.91 4.81 10.47
CA PRO A 72 -15.35 5.48 11.65
C PRO A 72 -14.19 6.44 11.34
N CYS A 73 -13.63 6.40 10.13
CA CYS A 73 -12.60 7.33 9.65
C CYS A 73 -13.19 8.57 8.97
N ALA A 74 -14.51 8.65 8.78
CA ALA A 74 -15.14 9.69 7.97
C ALA A 74 -14.74 11.12 8.39
N ASP A 75 -14.79 11.42 9.68
CA ASP A 75 -14.41 12.75 10.18
C ASP A 75 -12.93 13.07 9.91
N PHE A 76 -12.04 12.10 10.09
CA PHE A 76 -10.62 12.29 9.78
C PHE A 76 -10.40 12.55 8.29
N LEU A 77 -11.13 11.84 7.43
CA LEU A 77 -10.97 11.91 5.98
C LEU A 77 -11.62 13.14 5.35
N THR A 78 -12.62 13.74 6.00
CA THR A 78 -13.44 14.80 5.39
C THR A 78 -13.32 16.15 6.09
N SER A 79 -12.86 16.18 7.35
CA SER A 79 -12.74 17.41 8.11
C SER A 79 -11.57 18.28 7.61
N THR A 80 -11.92 19.51 7.22
CA THR A 80 -10.98 20.57 6.80
C THR A 80 -10.29 21.27 7.97
N GLY A 81 -10.68 20.96 9.22
CA GLY A 81 -10.10 21.52 10.43
C GLY A 81 -8.73 20.94 10.78
N VAL A 82 -8.23 21.29 11.97
CA VAL A 82 -6.97 20.73 12.50
C VAL A 82 -7.10 19.19 12.57
N PRO A 83 -6.13 18.43 12.01
CA PRO A 83 -6.09 16.98 12.16
C PRO A 83 -6.25 16.57 13.62
N GLN A 84 -7.32 15.83 13.93
CA GLN A 84 -7.35 15.04 15.15
C GLN A 84 -6.77 13.66 14.87
N ALA A 85 -6.25 12.99 15.89
CA ALA A 85 -5.81 11.62 15.74
C ALA A 85 -7.00 10.73 15.35
N PRO A 86 -6.82 9.75 14.44
CA PRO A 86 -7.89 8.83 14.09
C PRO A 86 -8.31 8.00 15.30
N SER A 87 -9.60 7.67 15.37
CA SER A 87 -10.12 6.79 16.42
C SER A 87 -9.52 5.38 16.30
N SER A 88 -9.48 4.65 17.42
CA SER A 88 -9.06 3.24 17.41
C SER A 88 -9.91 2.38 16.48
N ALA A 89 -11.23 2.65 16.43
CA ALA A 89 -12.17 2.00 15.51
C ALA A 89 -11.81 2.27 14.04
N CYS A 90 -11.41 3.51 13.70
CA CYS A 90 -10.95 3.85 12.37
C CYS A 90 -9.69 3.05 11.98
N CYS A 91 -8.69 3.01 12.86
CA CYS A 91 -7.46 2.27 12.59
C CYS A 91 -7.70 0.76 12.49
N HIS A 92 -8.59 0.19 13.30
CA HIS A 92 -8.98 -1.21 13.21
C HIS A 92 -9.65 -1.52 11.87
N GLY A 93 -10.61 -0.68 11.44
CA GLY A 93 -11.28 -0.82 10.16
C GLY A 93 -10.33 -0.75 8.97
N LEU A 94 -9.39 0.20 8.99
CA LEU A 94 -8.35 0.30 7.96
C LEU A 94 -7.47 -0.94 7.92
N ARG A 95 -7.09 -1.48 9.09
CA ARG A 95 -6.25 -2.68 9.16
C ARG A 95 -6.97 -3.90 8.58
N SER A 96 -8.22 -4.14 8.95
CA SER A 96 -9.01 -5.24 8.42
C SER A 96 -9.21 -5.11 6.90
N LEU A 97 -9.47 -3.90 6.39
CA LEU A 97 -9.57 -3.68 4.94
C LEU A 97 -8.26 -4.01 4.21
N VAL A 98 -7.12 -3.61 4.77
CA VAL A 98 -5.80 -3.89 4.19
C VAL A 98 -5.43 -5.37 4.25
N THR A 99 -5.80 -6.09 5.31
CA THR A 99 -5.46 -7.51 5.47
C THR A 99 -6.40 -8.42 4.70
N ASP A 100 -7.70 -8.12 4.75
CA ASP A 100 -8.75 -9.06 4.35
C ASP A 100 -9.30 -8.76 2.95
N ALA A 101 -9.22 -7.49 2.51
CA ALA A 101 -9.78 -7.03 1.24
C ALA A 101 -8.92 -5.95 0.56
N PRO A 102 -7.61 -6.19 0.32
CA PRO A 102 -6.68 -5.19 -0.18
C PRO A 102 -7.05 -4.67 -1.58
N ILE A 103 -7.73 -5.47 -2.42
CA ILE A 103 -8.21 -5.03 -3.74
C ILE A 103 -9.29 -3.96 -3.64
N CYS A 104 -10.11 -3.97 -2.57
CA CYS A 104 -11.18 -2.99 -2.40
C CYS A 104 -10.63 -1.58 -2.14
N LEU A 105 -9.36 -1.45 -1.77
CA LEU A 105 -8.67 -0.16 -1.69
C LEU A 105 -8.55 0.52 -3.05
N CYS A 106 -8.71 -0.19 -4.17
CA CYS A 106 -8.74 0.44 -5.48
C CYS A 106 -9.86 1.48 -5.59
N HIS A 107 -11.04 1.23 -5.00
CA HIS A 107 -12.14 2.21 -4.96
C HIS A 107 -11.82 3.45 -4.13
N VAL A 108 -10.90 3.33 -3.16
CA VAL A 108 -10.38 4.48 -2.41
C VAL A 108 -9.46 5.32 -3.28
N VAL A 109 -8.59 4.67 -4.06
CA VAL A 109 -7.64 5.35 -4.97
C VAL A 109 -8.37 6.01 -6.15
N SER A 110 -9.36 5.34 -6.73
CA SER A 110 -10.20 5.88 -7.80
C SER A 110 -11.12 7.01 -7.34
N GLY A 111 -11.34 7.16 -6.03
CA GLY A 111 -12.22 8.17 -5.44
C GLY A 111 -13.70 7.78 -5.37
N ASP A 112 -14.05 6.57 -5.82
CA ASP A 112 -15.42 6.02 -5.79
C ASP A 112 -15.95 5.80 -4.36
N ILE A 113 -15.07 5.75 -3.35
CA ILE A 113 -15.45 5.72 -1.94
C ILE A 113 -16.26 6.97 -1.49
N SER A 114 -16.30 8.04 -2.30
CA SER A 114 -17.04 9.27 -1.97
C SER A 114 -18.53 9.05 -1.69
N LYS A 115 -19.12 7.90 -2.05
CA LYS A 115 -20.51 7.53 -1.71
C LYS A 115 -20.67 6.91 -0.32
N LEU A 116 -19.59 6.44 0.28
CA LEU A 116 -19.57 5.85 1.62
C LEU A 116 -19.21 6.87 2.70
N LEU A 117 -18.62 8.00 2.29
CA LEU A 117 -18.26 9.08 3.18
C LEU A 117 -19.37 10.16 3.17
N PRO A 118 -19.61 10.82 4.30
CA PRO A 118 -20.60 11.90 4.40
C PRO A 118 -20.20 13.15 3.60
N ALA A 119 -18.93 13.25 3.21
CA ALA A 119 -18.35 14.37 2.48
C ALA A 119 -17.18 13.87 1.60
N PRO A 120 -16.75 14.66 0.61
CA PRO A 120 -15.61 14.28 -0.22
C PRO A 120 -14.35 14.07 0.62
N MET A 121 -13.65 12.98 0.35
CA MET A 121 -12.37 12.66 0.98
C MET A 121 -11.32 13.71 0.64
N ILE A 122 -10.55 14.13 1.64
CA ILE A 122 -9.35 14.95 1.49
C ILE A 122 -8.17 14.01 1.19
N PRO A 123 -7.57 14.03 -0.01
CA PRO A 123 -6.55 13.05 -0.42
C PRO A 123 -5.33 13.03 0.52
N ARG A 124 -4.94 14.19 1.06
CA ARG A 124 -3.83 14.30 2.02
C ARG A 124 -4.08 13.50 3.30
N ARG A 125 -5.31 13.48 3.81
CA ARG A 125 -5.70 12.69 4.98
C ARG A 125 -5.52 11.22 4.72
N MET A 126 -5.90 10.75 3.53
CA MET A 126 -5.83 9.33 3.22
C MET A 126 -4.41 8.81 3.06
N VAL A 127 -3.46 9.67 2.67
CA VAL A 127 -2.03 9.34 2.67
C VAL A 127 -1.43 9.33 4.08
N GLU A 128 -1.97 10.14 4.98
CA GLU A 128 -1.51 10.25 6.37
C GLU A 128 -2.05 9.14 7.27
N LEU A 129 -3.29 8.71 7.04
CA LEU A 129 -4.01 7.73 7.86
C LEU A 129 -3.23 6.41 8.08
N PRO A 130 -2.64 5.76 7.05
CA PRO A 130 -1.88 4.52 7.26
C PRO A 130 -0.67 4.72 8.19
N ARG A 131 -0.06 5.91 8.18
CA ARG A 131 1.09 6.23 9.05
C ARG A 131 0.64 6.38 10.50
N LEU A 132 -0.46 7.09 10.72
CA LEU A 132 -1.02 7.30 12.07
C LEU A 132 -1.54 5.99 12.69
N CYS A 133 -2.10 5.10 11.87
CA CYS A 133 -2.59 3.80 12.32
C CYS A 133 -1.52 2.69 12.30
N ALA A 134 -0.29 2.98 11.89
CA ALA A 134 0.80 2.01 11.72
C ALA A 134 0.38 0.77 10.89
N VAL A 135 -0.36 1.00 9.79
CA VAL A 135 -0.83 -0.04 8.88
C VAL A 135 0.05 -0.07 7.64
N SER A 136 0.64 -1.22 7.36
CA SER A 136 1.45 -1.48 6.17
C SER A 136 0.56 -1.53 4.92
N PHE A 137 0.61 -0.48 4.11
CA PHE A 137 -0.26 -0.40 2.93
C PHE A 137 0.26 -1.29 1.77
N PRO A 138 -0.60 -2.08 1.10
CA PRO A 138 -0.19 -3.07 0.10
C PRO A 138 0.15 -2.38 -1.23
N ARG A 139 1.38 -1.85 -1.33
CA ARG A 139 1.86 -1.09 -2.49
C ARG A 139 1.79 -1.88 -3.81
N ALA A 140 2.00 -3.20 -3.74
CA ALA A 140 1.89 -4.08 -4.90
C ALA A 140 0.46 -4.11 -5.45
N THR A 141 -0.54 -4.30 -4.58
CA THR A 141 -1.97 -4.28 -4.94
C THR A 141 -2.40 -2.91 -5.44
N LEU A 142 -1.93 -1.83 -4.81
CA LEU A 142 -2.22 -0.48 -5.30
C LEU A 142 -1.71 -0.21 -6.72
N ARG A 143 -0.53 -0.71 -7.06
CA ARG A 143 0.00 -0.58 -8.43
C ARG A 143 -0.91 -1.28 -9.43
N GLN A 144 -1.53 -2.40 -9.04
CA GLN A 144 -2.49 -3.11 -9.89
C GLN A 144 -3.73 -2.24 -10.15
N CYS A 145 -4.25 -1.55 -9.14
CA CYS A 145 -5.35 -0.59 -9.30
C CYS A 145 -5.04 0.50 -10.36
N ILE A 146 -3.83 1.06 -10.31
CA ILE A 146 -3.41 2.15 -11.20
C ILE A 146 -3.14 1.62 -12.61
N SER A 147 -2.61 0.40 -12.76
CA SER A 147 -2.34 -0.19 -14.07
C SER A 147 -3.60 -0.45 -14.89
N GLU A 148 -4.72 -0.76 -14.22
CA GLU A 148 -6.03 -0.92 -14.88
C GLU A 148 -6.60 0.42 -15.38
N SER A 149 -6.14 1.54 -14.79
CA SER A 149 -6.55 2.89 -15.15
C SER A 149 -5.78 3.48 -16.35
N ILE A 150 -4.66 2.87 -16.78
CA ILE A 150 -3.80 3.39 -17.87
C ILE A 150 -4.16 2.76 -19.22
N ILE A 151 -5.04 1.75 -19.27
CA ILE A 151 -5.52 1.12 -20.52
C ILE A 151 -6.88 1.69 -20.98
N TYR A 152 -7.32 2.83 -20.42
CA TYR A 152 -8.52 3.56 -20.88
C TYR A 152 -8.21 5.02 -21.17
#